data_AF-A0A1I2HNR8-F1
#
_entry.id   AF-A0A1I2HNR8-F1
#
_cell.length_a   1.000
_cell.length_b   1.000
_cell.length_c   1.000
_cell.angle_alpha   90.00
_cell.angle_beta   90.00
_cell.angle_gamma   90.00
#
_symmetry.space_group_name_H-M   'P 1'
#
loop_
_entity.id
_entity.type
_entity.pdbx_description
1 polymer ?
#
loop_
_entity_poly.entity_id
_entity_poly.type
_entity_poly.pdbx_seq_one_letter_code
_entity_poly.pdbx_strand_id
1 'polypeptide(L)'
;MVYKVGDIVFSESEKMLLENSYVTHNHTIVSTFSYNGDITFAVANNLAQIRVALPNNYVLLLKRPDNGWGASIGEVEKIMFDLEGEINAKFFSYENYLNQTMTQREYDTYMNEGLVIDLLAKLGLTIQKEKL
;
A
#
# COMPACT_ATOMS: atom_id res chain seq x y z
N MET A 1 -20.41 -7.51 -15.86
CA MET A 1 -18.93 -7.61 -16.06
C MET A 1 -18.32 -8.26 -14.82
N VAL A 2 -17.17 -8.95 -14.89
CA VAL A 2 -16.54 -9.60 -13.72
C VAL A 2 -15.27 -8.82 -13.36
N TYR A 3 -15.14 -8.41 -12.09
CA TYR A 3 -14.01 -7.60 -11.62
C TYR A 3 -13.06 -8.44 -10.78
N LYS A 4 -11.76 -8.40 -11.09
CA LYS A 4 -10.73 -9.17 -10.41
C LYS A 4 -9.77 -8.23 -9.67
N VAL A 5 -9.54 -8.50 -8.38
CA VAL A 5 -8.53 -7.83 -7.56
C VAL A 5 -7.68 -8.91 -6.90
N GLY A 6 -6.43 -9.08 -7.35
CA GLY A 6 -5.63 -10.25 -7.01
C GLY A 6 -6.33 -11.53 -7.46
N ASP A 7 -6.50 -12.50 -6.57
CA ASP A 7 -7.25 -13.76 -6.84
C ASP A 7 -8.74 -13.69 -6.51
N ILE A 8 -9.24 -12.56 -6.00
CA ILE A 8 -10.64 -12.40 -5.62
C ILE A 8 -11.44 -11.86 -6.79
N VAL A 9 -12.60 -12.47 -7.03
CA VAL A 9 -13.52 -12.14 -8.11
C VAL A 9 -14.81 -11.59 -7.53
N PHE A 10 -15.18 -10.38 -7.94
CA PHE A 10 -16.41 -9.72 -7.55
C PHE A 10 -17.39 -9.65 -8.73
N SER A 11 -18.66 -9.92 -8.44
CA SER A 11 -19.77 -9.50 -9.28
C SER A 11 -19.90 -7.98 -9.29
N GLU A 12 -20.62 -7.47 -10.28
CA GLU A 12 -20.89 -6.04 -10.42
C GLU A 12 -21.64 -5.46 -9.22
N SER A 13 -22.62 -6.21 -8.71
CA SER A 13 -23.37 -5.84 -7.50
C SER A 13 -22.50 -5.80 -6.24
N GLU A 14 -21.55 -6.72 -6.09
CA GLU A 14 -20.63 -6.71 -4.95
C GLU A 14 -19.69 -5.51 -5.02
N LYS A 15 -19.21 -5.16 -6.22
CA LYS A 15 -18.37 -3.97 -6.40
C LYS A 15 -19.11 -2.69 -6.04
N MET A 16 -20.39 -2.57 -6.42
CA MET A 16 -21.21 -1.42 -6.04
C MET A 16 -21.39 -1.29 -4.52
N LEU A 17 -21.43 -2.40 -3.79
CA LEU A 17 -21.50 -2.40 -2.33
C LEU A 17 -20.17 -1.99 -1.67
N LEU A 18 -19.04 -2.20 -2.37
CA LEU A 18 -17.72 -1.82 -1.90
C LEU A 18 -17.42 -0.34 -2.16
N GLU A 19 -17.95 0.25 -3.22
CA GLU A 19 -17.72 1.65 -3.52
C GLU A 19 -18.17 2.55 -2.36
N ASN A 20 -17.31 3.49 -1.95
CA ASN A 20 -17.51 4.37 -0.79
C ASN A 20 -17.63 3.65 0.56
N SER A 21 -17.41 2.34 0.62
CA SER A 21 -17.34 1.60 1.88
C SER A 21 -16.02 1.85 2.60
N TYR A 22 -15.94 1.37 3.84
CA TYR A 22 -14.70 1.32 4.60
C TYR A 22 -14.36 -0.12 4.94
N VAL A 23 -13.08 -0.47 4.84
CA VAL A 23 -12.58 -1.80 5.19
C VAL A 23 -11.56 -1.68 6.31
N THR A 24 -11.64 -2.58 7.27
CA THR A 24 -10.63 -2.72 8.33
C THR A 24 -10.05 -4.11 8.23
N HIS A 25 -8.73 -4.20 8.06
CA HIS A 25 -8.02 -5.46 8.22
C HIS A 25 -7.25 -5.46 9.54
N ASN A 26 -6.91 -6.66 10.01
CA ASN A 26 -6.09 -6.86 11.20
C ASN A 26 -4.79 -7.53 10.78
N HIS A 27 -3.67 -6.82 10.85
CA HIS A 27 -2.36 -7.44 10.67
C HIS A 27 -1.82 -7.84 12.04
N THR A 28 -1.68 -9.15 12.26
CA THR A 28 -1.08 -9.69 13.48
C THR A 28 0.46 -9.59 13.49
N ILE A 29 1.09 -9.30 12.35
CA ILE A 29 2.55 -9.37 12.16
C ILE A 29 3.14 -8.06 11.60
N VAL A 30 2.38 -7.31 10.78
CA VAL A 30 2.87 -6.11 10.08
C VAL A 30 2.23 -4.86 10.67
N SER A 31 3.00 -3.82 10.91
CA SER A 31 2.51 -2.61 11.60
C SER A 31 1.93 -1.54 10.65
N THR A 32 1.72 -1.88 9.38
CA THR A 32 1.32 -0.95 8.30
C THR A 32 0.45 -1.63 7.22
N PHE A 33 0.08 -0.88 6.19
CA PHE A 33 -0.67 -1.35 5.02
C PHE A 33 0.20 -2.20 4.08
N SER A 34 -0.40 -3.19 3.43
CA SER A 34 0.22 -3.93 2.34
C SER A 34 -0.10 -3.28 0.98
N TYR A 35 0.91 -3.16 0.11
CA TYR A 35 0.68 -2.69 -1.26
C TYR A 35 -0.24 -3.65 -2.04
N ASN A 36 0.13 -4.93 -2.10
CA ASN A 36 -0.56 -5.96 -2.91
C ASN A 36 -1.94 -6.39 -2.37
N GLY A 37 -2.30 -5.98 -1.16
CA GLY A 37 -3.58 -6.32 -0.54
C GLY A 37 -4.43 -5.09 -0.29
N ASP A 38 -3.90 -4.13 0.47
CA ASP A 38 -4.70 -3.04 1.01
C ASP A 38 -4.85 -1.88 0.03
N ILE A 39 -3.72 -1.39 -0.49
CA ILE A 39 -3.70 -0.21 -1.35
C ILE A 39 -4.35 -0.54 -2.70
N THR A 40 -3.95 -1.64 -3.34
CA THR A 40 -4.54 -2.07 -4.62
C THR A 40 -6.04 -2.32 -4.47
N PHE A 41 -6.49 -2.94 -3.38
CA PHE A 41 -7.91 -3.18 -3.14
C PHE A 41 -8.70 -1.89 -2.90
N ALA A 42 -8.14 -0.95 -2.13
CA ALA A 42 -8.77 0.33 -1.87
C ALA A 42 -8.98 1.14 -3.15
N VAL A 43 -7.95 1.20 -4.00
CA VAL A 43 -8.00 1.89 -5.30
C VAL A 43 -8.94 1.18 -6.27
N ALA A 44 -8.83 -0.14 -6.40
CA ALA A 44 -9.62 -0.94 -7.36
C ALA A 44 -11.13 -0.87 -7.15
N ASN A 45 -11.55 -0.79 -5.88
CA ASN A 45 -12.95 -0.76 -5.48
C ASN A 45 -13.43 0.64 -5.09
N ASN A 46 -12.58 1.65 -5.28
CA ASN A 46 -12.91 3.04 -4.95
C ASN A 46 -13.47 3.17 -3.52
N LEU A 47 -12.80 2.55 -2.54
CA LEU A 47 -13.22 2.62 -1.14
C LEU A 47 -13.14 4.06 -0.64
N ALA A 48 -13.98 4.45 0.32
CA ALA A 48 -13.84 5.74 0.99
C ALA A 48 -12.64 5.74 1.95
N GLN A 49 -12.35 4.58 2.56
CA GLN A 49 -11.30 4.45 3.56
C GLN A 49 -10.83 3.00 3.71
N ILE A 50 -9.54 2.82 4.02
CA ILE A 50 -8.99 1.56 4.52
C ILE A 50 -8.32 1.77 5.88
N ARG A 51 -8.39 0.77 6.75
CA ARG A 51 -7.90 0.83 8.14
C ARG A 51 -7.11 -0.42 8.50
N VAL A 52 -6.07 -0.22 9.30
CA VAL A 52 -5.33 -1.28 10.00
C VAL A 52 -5.63 -1.15 11.48
N ALA A 53 -6.21 -2.19 12.09
CA ALA A 53 -6.37 -2.24 13.53
C ALA A 53 -5.03 -2.59 14.20
N LEU A 54 -4.61 -1.77 15.16
CA LEU A 54 -3.42 -2.00 15.97
C LEU A 54 -3.80 -2.64 17.32
N PRO A 55 -2.93 -3.46 17.93
CA PRO A 55 -3.21 -4.14 19.21
C PRO A 55 -3.52 -3.23 20.40
N ASN A 56 -3.27 -1.91 20.29
CA ASN A 56 -3.36 -0.93 21.38
C ASN A 56 -4.63 -0.04 21.30
N ASN A 57 -5.71 -0.51 20.66
CA ASN A 57 -6.94 0.26 20.41
C ASN A 57 -6.70 1.53 19.58
N TYR A 58 -5.73 1.47 18.66
CA TYR A 58 -5.56 2.49 17.63
C TYR A 58 -5.83 1.87 16.27
N VAL A 59 -6.17 2.71 15.31
CA VAL A 59 -6.17 2.38 13.90
C VAL A 59 -5.20 3.28 13.14
N LEU A 60 -4.47 2.70 12.20
CA LEU A 60 -3.93 3.45 11.08
C LEU A 60 -5.01 3.49 10.01
N LEU A 61 -5.19 4.63 9.34
CA LEU A 61 -6.17 4.74 8.27
C LEU A 61 -5.69 5.62 7.13
N LEU A 62 -6.15 5.27 5.94
CA LEU A 62 -6.01 6.04 4.71
C LEU A 62 -7.42 6.39 4.24
N LYS A 63 -7.67 7.69 4.08
CA LYS A 63 -8.92 8.21 3.51
C LYS A 63 -8.70 8.53 2.05
N ARG A 64 -9.68 8.20 1.21
CA ARG A 64 -9.68 8.61 -0.19
C ARG A 64 -9.79 10.14 -0.26
N PRO A 65 -8.89 10.83 -1.00
CA PRO A 65 -9.03 12.25 -1.27
C PRO A 65 -10.34 12.61 -2.00
N ASP A 66 -10.75 13.87 -1.93
CA ASP A 66 -12.01 14.36 -2.54
C ASP A 66 -12.04 14.16 -4.07
N ASN A 67 -10.88 14.19 -4.72
CA ASN A 67 -10.71 13.93 -6.15
C ASN A 67 -10.49 12.44 -6.48
N GLY A 68 -10.77 11.53 -5.55
CA GLY A 68 -10.51 10.10 -5.68
C GLY A 68 -9.11 9.71 -5.22
N TRP A 69 -8.72 8.45 -5.42
CA TRP A 69 -7.43 7.93 -4.96
C TRP A 69 -6.20 8.50 -5.69
N GLY A 70 -6.40 9.41 -6.65
CA GLY A 70 -5.32 10.12 -7.34
C GLY A 70 -4.53 9.28 -8.35
N ALA A 71 -4.78 7.96 -8.44
CA ALA A 71 -4.17 7.05 -9.40
C ALA A 71 -5.10 5.87 -9.73
N SER A 72 -4.98 5.36 -10.95
CA SER A 72 -5.51 4.06 -11.37
C SER A 72 -4.64 2.91 -10.84
N ILE A 73 -5.16 1.68 -10.82
CA ILE A 73 -4.38 0.50 -10.39
C ILE A 73 -3.07 0.39 -11.17
N GLY A 74 -3.11 0.55 -12.50
CA GLY A 74 -1.90 0.45 -13.33
C GLY A 74 -0.86 1.55 -13.03
N GLU A 75 -1.29 2.73 -12.59
CA GLU A 75 -0.37 3.78 -12.14
C GLU A 75 0.24 3.45 -10.78
N VAL A 76 -0.55 2.89 -9.84
CA VAL A 76 -0.03 2.41 -8.55
C VAL A 76 1.00 1.30 -8.76
N GLU A 77 0.69 0.31 -9.62
CA GLU A 77 1.60 -0.79 -9.97
C GLU A 77 2.90 -0.27 -10.59
N LYS A 78 2.80 0.70 -11.50
CA LYS A 78 3.97 1.33 -12.12
C LYS A 78 4.83 2.06 -11.09
N ILE A 79 4.24 2.86 -10.21
CA ILE A 79 4.97 3.59 -9.17
C ILE A 79 5.71 2.60 -8.25
N MET A 80 5.05 1.51 -7.87
CA MET A 80 5.67 0.48 -7.04
C MET A 80 6.84 -0.20 -7.75
N PHE A 81 6.66 -0.56 -9.02
CA PHE A 81 7.72 -1.15 -9.84
C PHE A 81 8.94 -0.20 -9.97
N ASP A 82 8.70 1.09 -10.21
CA ASP A 82 9.75 2.10 -10.30
C ASP A 82 10.51 2.24 -8.96
N LEU A 83 9.79 2.29 -7.83
CA LEU A 83 10.38 2.34 -6.49
C LEU A 83 11.22 1.09 -6.15
N GLU A 84 10.71 -0.10 -6.47
CA GLU A 84 11.45 -1.35 -6.33
C GLU A 84 12.70 -1.36 -7.20
N GLY A 85 12.61 -0.86 -8.44
CA GLY A 85 13.75 -0.71 -9.34
C GLY A 85 14.83 0.23 -8.78
N GLU A 86 14.42 1.37 -8.23
CA GLU A 86 15.32 2.35 -7.60
C GLU A 86 16.06 1.77 -6.40
N ILE A 87 15.37 1.08 -5.49
CA ILE A 87 16.00 0.49 -4.31
C ILE A 87 16.89 -0.71 -4.66
N ASN A 88 16.48 -1.54 -5.62
CA ASN A 88 17.32 -2.62 -6.15
C ASN A 88 18.59 -2.07 -6.79
N ALA A 89 18.48 -1.02 -7.63
CA ALA A 89 19.63 -0.39 -8.25
C ALA A 89 20.58 0.19 -7.19
N LYS A 90 20.06 0.80 -6.12
CA LYS A 90 20.86 1.20 -4.96
C LYS A 90 21.49 -0.04 -4.33
N PHE A 91 20.77 -1.03 -3.87
CA PHE A 91 21.35 -2.20 -3.21
C PHE A 91 22.46 -2.92 -4.04
N PHE A 92 22.21 -3.19 -5.33
CA PHE A 92 23.13 -3.94 -6.19
C PHE A 92 24.29 -3.12 -6.79
N SER A 93 24.12 -1.80 -7.02
CA SER A 93 25.27 -0.95 -7.37
C SER A 93 26.22 -0.77 -6.18
N TYR A 94 25.72 -0.96 -4.96
CA TYR A 94 26.47 -0.82 -3.70
C TYR A 94 27.27 -2.08 -3.35
N GLU A 95 26.79 -3.29 -3.68
CA GLU A 95 27.56 -4.52 -3.48
C GLU A 95 28.82 -4.59 -4.36
N ASN A 96 28.82 -3.94 -5.53
CA ASN A 96 29.94 -4.02 -6.49
C ASN A 96 31.02 -2.95 -6.33
N TYR A 97 30.78 -1.84 -5.61
CA TYR A 97 31.67 -0.67 -5.70
C TYR A 97 32.40 -0.28 -4.40
N LEU A 98 31.77 -0.25 -3.22
CA LEU A 98 32.38 0.42 -2.04
C LEU A 98 31.81 -0.05 -0.70
N ASN A 99 32.47 -0.99 -0.01
CA ASN A 99 32.33 -1.28 1.44
C ASN A 99 31.23 -0.49 2.20
N GLN A 100 29.98 -0.92 1.96
CA GLN A 100 28.69 -0.69 2.63
C GLN A 100 28.21 0.74 2.97
N THR A 101 27.01 1.08 2.46
CA THR A 101 26.17 2.17 3.00
C THR A 101 24.75 1.71 3.42
N MET A 102 24.30 0.54 3.00
CA MET A 102 23.02 -0.08 3.40
C MET A 102 23.24 -1.59 3.59
N THR A 103 22.82 -2.11 4.74
CA THR A 103 22.91 -3.53 5.12
C THR A 103 21.73 -4.33 4.55
N GLN A 104 21.88 -5.66 4.45
CA GLN A 104 20.77 -6.55 4.07
C GLN A 104 19.52 -6.32 4.92
N ARG A 105 19.71 -6.11 6.24
CA ARG A 105 18.60 -5.84 7.17
C ARG A 105 17.87 -4.54 6.83
N GLU A 106 18.60 -3.49 6.49
CA GLU A 106 18.01 -2.20 6.11
C GLU A 106 17.27 -2.30 4.77
N TYR A 107 17.84 -3.04 3.82
CA TYR A 107 17.16 -3.37 2.57
C TYR A 107 15.86 -4.14 2.82
N ASP A 108 15.91 -5.24 3.58
CA ASP A 108 14.72 -6.05 3.89
C ASP A 108 13.66 -5.22 4.62
N THR A 109 14.07 -4.36 5.56
CA THR A 109 13.15 -3.47 6.29
C THR A 109 12.48 -2.47 5.34
N TYR A 110 13.26 -1.85 4.44
CA TYR A 110 12.73 -0.89 3.49
C TYR A 110 11.81 -1.55 2.45
N MET A 111 12.16 -2.74 1.95
CA MET A 111 11.33 -3.51 1.03
C MET A 111 9.97 -3.88 1.65
N ASN A 112 9.94 -4.16 2.96
CA ASN A 112 8.71 -4.57 3.64
C ASN A 112 7.83 -3.40 4.09
N GLU A 113 8.42 -2.29 4.54
CA GLU A 113 7.65 -1.18 5.15
C GLU A 113 7.90 0.18 4.47
N GLY A 114 9.13 0.46 4.05
CA GLY A 114 9.53 1.75 3.47
C GLY A 114 8.89 2.04 2.11
N LEU A 115 8.86 1.03 1.23
CA LEU A 115 8.26 1.18 -0.11
C LEU A 115 6.79 1.61 -0.06
N VAL A 116 6.04 1.10 0.91
CA VAL A 116 4.63 1.47 1.10
C VAL A 116 4.51 2.95 1.49
N ILE A 117 5.37 3.43 2.39
CA ILE A 117 5.37 4.84 2.80
C ILE A 117 5.69 5.75 1.60
N ASP A 118 6.68 5.39 0.79
CA ASP A 118 7.06 6.18 -0.38
C ASP A 118 6.01 6.14 -1.50
N LEU A 119 5.35 4.99 -1.69
CA LEU A 119 4.19 4.88 -2.57
C LEU A 119 3.09 5.85 -2.12
N LEU A 120 2.72 5.83 -0.84
CA LEU A 120 1.69 6.71 -0.30
C LEU A 120 2.06 8.19 -0.48
N ALA A 121 3.32 8.55 -0.25
CA ALA A 121 3.82 9.91 -0.47
C ALA A 121 3.68 10.34 -1.95
N LYS A 122 4.03 9.47 -2.90
CA LYS A 122 3.86 9.74 -4.35
C LYS A 122 2.39 9.88 -4.76
N LEU A 123 1.48 9.16 -4.08
CA LEU A 123 0.04 9.28 -4.26
C LEU A 123 -0.56 10.51 -3.53
N GLY A 124 0.24 11.28 -2.79
CA GLY A 124 -0.25 12.40 -1.97
C GLY A 124 -1.10 11.94 -0.79
N LEU A 125 -0.98 10.68 -0.37
CA LEU A 125 -1.73 10.08 0.71
C LEU A 125 -0.94 10.18 2.02
N THR A 126 -1.64 10.46 3.11
CA THR A 126 -1.05 10.53 4.45
C THR A 126 -1.72 9.53 5.38
N ILE A 127 -0.92 8.72 6.07
CA ILE A 127 -1.43 7.82 7.11
C ILE A 127 -1.90 8.66 8.30
N GLN A 128 -3.16 8.47 8.68
CA GLN A 128 -3.71 9.02 9.91
C GLN A 128 -3.71 7.94 10.99
N LYS A 129 -3.47 8.35 12.25
CA LYS A 129 -3.57 7.47 13.41
C LYS A 129 -4.68 7.99 14.31
N GLU A 130 -5.71 7.17 14.51
CA GLU A 130 -6.87 7.50 15.34
C GLU A 130 -7.03 6.46 16.45
N LYS A 131 -7.61 6.87 17.58
CA LYS A 131 -7.96 5.97 18.67
C LYS A 131 -9.36 5.41 18.40
N LEU A 132 -9.54 4.10 18.59
CA LEU A 132 -10.85 3.42 18.51
C LEU A 132 -11.75 3.78 19.69
#